data_AF-A0A7S3DZ09-F1
#
_entry.id   AF-A0A7S3DZ09-F1
#
_cell.length_a   1.000
_cell.length_b   1.000
_cell.length_c   1.000
_cell.angle_alpha   90.00
_cell.angle_beta   90.00
_cell.angle_gamma   90.00
#
_symmetry.space_group_name_H-M   'P 1'
#
loop_
_entity.id
_entity.type
_entity.pdbx_description
1 polymer ?
#
loop_
_entity_poly.entity_id
_entity_poly.type
_entity_poly.pdbx_seq_one_letter_code
_entity_poly.pdbx_strand_id
1 'polypeptide(L)'
;LFAVRRDNFKAHPAVPEQLDLVESEDQIVHDVSLEEEELDAEEALDKFQFDENYDETERQYKALIKEILDIDDDDEGGGGGGGEERQPNVGFGEDEDGPTVVDASDLPASAHDANNAAAAVAPASTTVPPIQDQTGTDLVALRRTIYLAIMSSIDFEEAGHKLMKLRIESPEDQRELCVMIIECCSQERSYLRYFGLLAQRFCELRKSYQ
;
A
#
# COMPACT_ATOMS: atom_id res chain seq x y z
N LEU A 1 -6.36 -0.56 -39.67
CA LEU A 1 -4.98 -0.02 -39.72
C LEU A 1 -4.94 1.51 -39.90
N PHE A 2 -5.54 2.09 -40.95
CA PHE A 2 -5.48 3.55 -41.19
C PHE A 2 -6.06 4.42 -40.07
N ALA A 3 -7.15 4.00 -39.43
CA ALA A 3 -7.70 4.71 -38.26
C ALA A 3 -6.73 4.72 -37.08
N VAL A 4 -6.12 3.57 -36.75
CA VAL A 4 -5.13 3.44 -35.67
C VAL A 4 -3.88 4.29 -35.93
N ARG A 5 -3.41 4.33 -37.19
CA ARG A 5 -2.28 5.18 -37.59
C ARG A 5 -2.61 6.66 -37.49
N ARG A 6 -3.84 7.06 -37.85
CA ARG A 6 -4.31 8.45 -37.69
C ARG A 6 -4.35 8.86 -36.22
N ASP A 7 -4.66 7.92 -35.34
CA ASP A 7 -4.71 8.14 -33.90
C ASP A 7 -3.34 7.92 -33.22
N ASN A 8 -2.25 7.78 -33.99
CA ASN A 8 -0.88 7.57 -33.52
C ASN A 8 -0.74 6.40 -32.52
N PHE A 9 -1.46 5.30 -32.74
CA PHE A 9 -1.35 4.08 -31.93
C PHE A 9 -1.61 4.29 -30.42
N LYS A 10 -2.41 5.29 -30.01
CA LYS A 10 -2.70 5.58 -28.59
C LYS A 10 -3.18 4.38 -27.75
N ALA A 11 -3.89 3.43 -28.37
CA ALA A 11 -4.37 2.22 -27.70
C ALA A 11 -3.34 1.06 -27.68
N HIS A 12 -2.21 1.23 -28.36
CA HIS A 12 -1.14 0.24 -28.52
C HIS A 12 0.22 0.91 -28.26
N PRO A 13 0.52 1.27 -27.00
CA PRO A 13 1.85 1.77 -26.64
C PRO A 13 2.92 0.71 -26.96
N ALA A 14 4.12 1.15 -27.33
CA ALA A 14 5.22 0.26 -27.71
C ALA A 14 5.67 -0.64 -26.54
N VAL A 15 5.75 -0.06 -25.34
CA VAL A 15 6.02 -0.75 -24.08
C VAL A 15 5.00 -0.25 -23.06
N PRO A 16 4.18 -1.12 -22.44
CA PRO A 16 3.35 -0.74 -21.30
C PRO A 16 4.20 -0.25 -20.12
N GLU A 17 3.73 0.76 -19.38
CA GLU A 17 4.49 1.36 -18.27
C GLU A 17 4.94 0.36 -17.19
N GLN A 18 4.16 -0.71 -16.98
CA GLN A 18 4.50 -1.78 -16.03
C GLN A 18 5.62 -2.72 -16.50
N LEU A 19 5.97 -2.67 -17.80
CA LEU A 19 6.98 -3.53 -18.43
C LEU A 19 8.27 -2.78 -18.77
N ASP A 20 8.33 -1.48 -18.48
CA ASP A 20 9.51 -0.64 -18.70
C ASP A 20 10.46 -0.74 -17.49
N LEU A 21 11.16 -1.88 -17.38
CA LEU A 21 11.95 -2.25 -16.20
C LEU A 21 13.47 -2.21 -16.42
N VAL A 22 13.91 -2.13 -17.68
CA VAL A 22 15.32 -2.22 -18.06
C VAL A 22 15.74 -0.89 -18.66
N GLU A 23 16.84 -0.33 -18.16
CA GLU A 23 17.38 0.92 -18.68
C GLU A 23 17.90 0.72 -20.12
N SER A 24 17.81 1.76 -20.94
CA SER A 24 18.17 1.64 -22.36
C SER A 24 19.64 1.31 -22.61
N GLU A 25 20.52 1.58 -21.64
CA GLU A 25 21.94 1.26 -21.72
C GLU A 25 22.25 -0.21 -21.41
N ASP A 26 21.40 -0.87 -20.63
CA ASP A 26 21.52 -2.28 -20.26
C ASP A 26 20.77 -3.22 -21.22
N GLN A 27 20.02 -2.66 -22.18
CA GLN A 27 19.26 -3.44 -23.15
C GLN A 27 20.16 -4.07 -24.22
N ILE A 28 20.23 -5.39 -24.24
CA ILE A 28 20.92 -6.17 -25.29
C ILE A 28 19.93 -6.47 -26.43
N VAL A 29 20.19 -5.92 -27.62
CA VAL A 29 19.38 -6.14 -28.83
C VAL A 29 20.05 -7.18 -29.72
N HIS A 30 19.39 -8.31 -29.93
CA HIS A 30 19.87 -9.37 -30.83
C HIS A 30 19.31 -9.17 -32.25
N ASP A 31 20.19 -9.15 -33.25
CA ASP A 31 19.81 -9.10 -34.66
C ASP A 31 19.66 -10.53 -35.21
N VAL A 32 18.41 -11.01 -35.29
CA VAL A 32 18.10 -12.34 -35.82
C VAL A 32 17.43 -12.22 -37.19
N SER A 33 18.00 -12.86 -38.21
CA SER A 33 17.45 -12.87 -39.57
C SER A 33 16.39 -13.96 -39.72
N LEU A 34 15.35 -13.66 -40.51
CA LEU A 34 14.35 -14.67 -40.90
C LEU A 34 14.82 -15.57 -42.06
N GLU A 35 15.91 -15.21 -42.73
CA GLU A 35 16.49 -15.96 -43.85
C GLU A 35 17.54 -16.97 -43.38
N GLU A 36 17.95 -16.92 -42.10
CA GLU A 36 18.82 -17.94 -41.52
C GLU A 36 18.04 -19.27 -41.43
N GLU A 37 18.50 -20.27 -42.18
CA GLU A 37 17.82 -21.57 -42.32
C GLU A 37 17.90 -22.44 -41.06
N GLU A 38 18.83 -22.16 -40.13
CA GLU A 38 19.07 -23.00 -38.95
C GLU A 38 19.33 -22.13 -37.70
N LEU A 39 18.24 -21.72 -37.03
CA LEU A 39 18.33 -21.28 -35.63
C LEU A 39 18.37 -22.54 -34.75
N ASP A 40 19.43 -22.69 -33.96
CA ASP A 40 19.50 -23.77 -32.98
C ASP A 40 18.52 -23.48 -31.84
N ALA A 41 17.53 -24.36 -31.68
CA ALA A 41 16.54 -24.25 -30.62
C ALA A 41 17.03 -24.83 -29.28
N GLU A 42 18.19 -25.52 -29.27
CA GLU A 42 18.82 -26.11 -28.09
C GLU A 42 17.85 -26.96 -27.22
N GLU A 43 16.90 -27.68 -27.83
CA GLU A 43 15.85 -28.47 -27.13
C GLU A 43 16.38 -29.52 -26.13
N ALA A 44 17.68 -29.81 -26.18
CA ALA A 44 18.34 -30.67 -25.21
C ALA A 44 18.38 -30.05 -23.81
N LEU A 45 18.41 -28.72 -23.68
CA LEU A 45 18.46 -28.01 -22.40
C LEU A 45 17.16 -28.12 -21.59
N ASP A 46 16.02 -28.37 -22.26
CA ASP A 46 14.72 -28.56 -21.60
C ASP A 46 14.58 -29.93 -20.91
N LYS A 47 15.54 -30.85 -21.13
CA LYS A 47 15.53 -32.20 -20.57
C LYS A 47 16.58 -32.32 -19.48
N PHE A 48 16.15 -32.75 -18.30
CA PHE A 48 17.08 -33.05 -17.22
C PHE A 48 18.09 -34.12 -17.65
N GLN A 49 19.35 -33.74 -17.60
CA GLN A 49 20.49 -34.60 -17.85
C GLN A 49 21.44 -34.52 -16.67
N PHE A 50 22.16 -35.61 -16.40
CA PHE A 50 23.15 -35.64 -15.34
C PHE A 50 24.35 -34.78 -15.74
N ASP A 51 24.70 -33.82 -14.89
CA ASP A 51 25.90 -32.98 -15.03
C ASP A 51 27.00 -33.50 -14.09
N GLU A 52 28.14 -33.88 -14.67
CA GLU A 52 29.33 -34.30 -13.92
C GLU A 52 29.98 -33.14 -13.14
N ASN A 53 29.81 -31.89 -13.62
CA ASN A 53 30.39 -30.69 -13.05
C ASN A 53 29.36 -29.84 -12.28
N TYR A 54 28.26 -30.45 -11.85
CA TYR A 54 27.15 -29.77 -11.15
C TYR A 54 27.63 -28.82 -10.04
N ASP A 55 28.56 -29.29 -9.19
CA ASP A 55 29.08 -28.50 -8.06
C ASP A 55 29.84 -27.23 -8.49
N GLU A 56 30.45 -27.21 -9.67
CA GLU A 56 31.17 -26.06 -10.22
C GLU A 56 30.22 -25.09 -10.91
N THR A 57 29.32 -25.61 -11.76
CA THR A 57 28.29 -24.81 -12.46
C THR A 57 27.39 -24.09 -11.46
N GLU A 58 26.98 -24.77 -10.39
CA GLU A 58 26.13 -24.19 -9.33
C GLU A 58 26.86 -23.09 -8.55
N ARG A 59 28.18 -23.23 -8.33
CA ARG A 59 29.00 -22.18 -7.72
C ARG A 59 29.11 -20.94 -8.61
N GLN A 60 29.30 -21.13 -9.91
CA GLN A 60 29.36 -20.02 -10.87
C GLN A 60 28.01 -19.31 -10.99
N TYR A 61 26.91 -20.06 -11.04
CA TYR A 61 25.55 -19.51 -11.10
C TYR A 61 25.21 -18.67 -9.87
N LYS A 62 25.54 -19.15 -8.66
CA LYS A 62 25.36 -18.38 -7.42
C LYS A 62 26.18 -17.09 -7.39
N ALA A 63 27.42 -17.14 -7.87
CA ALA A 63 28.26 -15.94 -7.98
C ALA A 63 27.64 -14.91 -8.95
N LEU A 64 27.08 -15.37 -10.07
CA LEU A 64 26.40 -14.51 -11.05
C LEU A 64 25.11 -13.90 -10.48
N ILE A 65 24.27 -14.67 -9.78
CA ILE A 65 23.06 -14.14 -9.13
C ILE A 65 23.43 -13.03 -8.15
N LYS A 66 24.48 -13.26 -7.36
CA LYS A 66 24.97 -12.29 -6.39
C LYS A 66 25.42 -11.00 -7.06
N GLU A 67 26.13 -11.10 -8.18
CA GLU A 67 26.56 -9.95 -8.98
C GLU A 67 25.37 -9.15 -9.54
N ILE A 68 24.33 -9.83 -10.04
CA ILE A 68 23.17 -9.16 -10.66
C ILE A 68 22.26 -8.49 -9.63
N LEU A 69 22.02 -9.15 -8.49
CA LEU A 69 21.05 -8.67 -7.50
C LEU A 69 21.69 -7.84 -6.37
N ASP A 70 23.03 -7.82 -6.28
CA ASP A 70 23.79 -7.17 -5.20
C ASP A 70 23.26 -7.52 -3.79
N ILE A 71 22.78 -8.76 -3.64
CA ILE A 71 22.28 -9.29 -2.38
C ILE A 71 23.48 -9.85 -1.61
N ASP A 72 23.81 -9.22 -0.48
CA ASP A 72 24.74 -9.77 0.49
C ASP A 72 24.13 -11.02 1.13
N ASP A 73 24.85 -12.14 1.07
CA ASP A 73 24.47 -13.45 1.65
C ASP A 73 24.26 -13.44 3.19
N ASP A 74 24.31 -12.27 3.83
CA ASP A 74 24.16 -12.10 5.28
C ASP A 74 22.70 -11.93 5.74
N ASP A 75 21.72 -11.90 4.82
CA ASP A 75 20.30 -11.99 5.14
C ASP A 75 19.79 -13.43 4.91
N GLU A 76 20.21 -14.38 5.76
CA GLU A 76 19.58 -15.70 5.88
C GLU A 76 18.14 -15.54 6.42
N GLY A 77 17.24 -15.15 5.52
CA GLY A 77 15.90 -14.70 5.84
C GLY A 77 14.82 -15.19 4.87
N GLY A 78 14.93 -16.41 4.35
CA GLY A 78 13.77 -17.18 3.91
C GLY A 78 13.71 -17.57 2.43
N GLY A 79 13.36 -18.84 2.20
CA GLY A 79 12.61 -19.24 1.00
C GLY A 79 13.19 -20.33 0.10
N GLY A 80 14.09 -21.20 0.57
CA GLY A 80 14.49 -22.39 -0.18
C GLY A 80 13.56 -23.58 0.06
N GLY A 81 12.44 -23.67 -0.68
CA GLY A 81 11.54 -24.81 -0.65
C GLY A 81 12.17 -26.07 -1.24
N GLY A 82 12.83 -26.88 -0.41
CA GLY A 82 13.31 -28.22 -0.74
C GLY A 82 12.38 -29.28 -0.15
N GLY A 83 11.75 -30.09 -1.00
CA GLY A 83 10.78 -31.11 -0.63
C GLY A 83 11.35 -32.18 0.29
N GLU A 84 10.74 -32.34 1.47
CA GLU A 84 11.08 -33.39 2.43
C GLU A 84 10.38 -34.72 2.08
N GLU A 85 11.19 -35.77 2.01
CA GLU A 85 10.79 -37.16 1.80
C GLU A 85 9.95 -37.67 2.98
N ARG A 86 8.66 -37.96 2.73
CA ARG A 86 7.80 -38.61 3.73
C ARG A 86 8.14 -40.10 3.85
N GLN A 87 8.70 -40.50 4.98
CA GLN A 87 8.61 -41.89 5.45
C GLN A 87 7.22 -42.16 6.06
N PRO A 88 6.58 -43.31 5.78
CA PRO A 88 5.29 -43.65 6.36
C PRO A 88 5.50 -44.31 7.74
N ASN A 89 5.01 -43.69 8.81
CA ASN A 89 4.91 -44.35 10.10
C ASN A 89 3.58 -45.11 10.21
N VAL A 90 3.67 -46.42 10.37
CA VAL A 90 2.56 -47.35 10.58
C VAL A 90 2.42 -47.69 12.07
N GLY A 91 1.18 -47.77 12.58
CA GLY A 91 0.81 -48.32 13.90
C GLY A 91 -0.09 -47.38 14.71
N PHE A 92 -1.43 -47.46 14.61
CA PHE A 92 -2.32 -48.35 15.40
C PHE A 92 -2.18 -48.04 16.90
N GLY A 93 -3.12 -47.46 17.65
CA GLY A 93 -4.58 -47.47 17.63
C GLY A 93 -5.03 -47.92 19.03
N GLU A 94 -5.76 -47.10 19.78
CA GLU A 94 -6.81 -47.49 20.76
C GLU A 94 -7.32 -46.27 21.55
N ASP A 95 -8.64 -46.25 21.72
CA ASP A 95 -9.50 -45.15 22.15
C ASP A 95 -9.81 -45.14 23.66
N GLU A 96 -10.45 -44.02 24.07
CA GLU A 96 -11.45 -43.81 25.14
C GLU A 96 -11.07 -43.51 26.61
N ASP A 97 -11.50 -42.29 26.99
CA ASP A 97 -12.26 -41.88 28.19
C ASP A 97 -11.65 -41.79 29.60
N GLY A 98 -11.89 -40.62 30.22
CA GLY A 98 -11.98 -40.46 31.68
C GLY A 98 -11.25 -39.23 32.29
N PRO A 99 -11.96 -38.22 32.83
CA PRO A 99 -11.38 -36.97 33.31
C PRO A 99 -11.00 -37.01 34.80
N THR A 100 -9.89 -36.38 35.19
CA THR A 100 -9.57 -36.10 36.60
C THR A 100 -9.27 -34.62 36.83
N VAL A 101 -10.06 -34.09 37.77
CA VAL A 101 -10.00 -32.77 38.37
C VAL A 101 -8.89 -32.71 39.43
N VAL A 102 -8.00 -31.73 39.34
CA VAL A 102 -7.18 -31.18 40.46
C VAL A 102 -6.94 -29.71 40.13
N ASP A 103 -7.74 -28.81 40.70
CA ASP A 103 -7.57 -28.11 41.98
C ASP A 103 -6.46 -27.04 41.97
N ALA A 104 -6.89 -25.87 42.43
CA ALA A 104 -6.28 -24.58 42.28
C ALA A 104 -5.32 -24.29 43.43
N SER A 105 -4.07 -23.95 43.11
CA SER A 105 -3.27 -22.92 43.79
C SER A 105 -1.79 -23.07 43.40
N ASP A 106 -1.34 -22.36 42.36
CA ASP A 106 -0.02 -21.72 42.43
C ASP A 106 0.18 -20.77 41.24
N LEU A 107 0.13 -19.48 41.53
CA LEU A 107 0.72 -18.42 40.71
C LEU A 107 1.86 -17.84 41.53
N PRO A 108 3.06 -17.75 40.96
CA PRO A 108 3.87 -16.56 41.20
C PRO A 108 4.21 -15.84 39.90
N ALA A 109 4.05 -14.53 40.02
CA ALA A 109 4.47 -13.50 39.10
C ALA A 109 5.98 -13.56 38.80
N SER A 110 6.36 -13.21 37.57
CA SER A 110 7.25 -12.08 37.29
C SER A 110 7.52 -11.99 35.78
N ALA A 111 6.98 -10.94 35.16
CA ALA A 111 7.38 -10.50 33.83
C ALA A 111 8.57 -9.55 33.99
N HIS A 112 9.76 -10.00 33.59
CA HIS A 112 10.94 -9.15 33.46
C HIS A 112 11.25 -8.91 31.98
N ASP A 113 11.01 -7.65 31.61
CA ASP A 113 11.88 -6.77 30.83
C ASP A 113 12.19 -7.13 29.38
N ALA A 114 11.49 -6.42 28.50
CA ALA A 114 11.73 -6.36 27.06
C ALA A 114 12.71 -5.20 26.73
N ASN A 115 13.79 -5.59 26.06
CA ASN A 115 14.47 -4.93 24.95
C ASN A 115 14.97 -3.49 25.10
N ASN A 116 16.30 -3.37 25.19
CA ASN A 116 17.04 -2.26 24.61
C ASN A 116 18.35 -2.75 23.95
N ALA A 117 18.76 -2.03 22.92
CA ALA A 117 20.06 -1.95 22.21
C ALA A 117 20.33 -3.02 21.12
N ALA A 118 20.22 -2.69 19.83
CA ALA A 118 21.14 -1.87 18.98
C ALA A 118 22.27 -2.74 18.39
N ALA A 119 22.78 -2.63 17.16
CA ALA A 119 22.65 -1.80 15.96
C ALA A 119 23.36 -2.63 14.83
N ALA A 120 23.19 -2.42 13.50
CA ALA A 120 23.75 -1.33 12.70
C ALA A 120 23.45 -1.63 11.20
N VAL A 121 22.86 -0.72 10.39
CA VAL A 121 23.45 0.35 9.52
C VAL A 121 23.73 -0.09 8.07
N ALA A 122 22.94 0.47 7.14
CA ALA A 122 23.16 0.61 5.69
C ALA A 122 22.46 1.92 5.19
N PRO A 123 22.79 2.46 4.00
CA PRO A 123 23.14 3.88 3.82
C PRO A 123 22.01 4.86 3.46
N ALA A 124 22.38 6.13 3.60
CA ALA A 124 21.61 7.36 3.44
C ALA A 124 20.81 7.51 2.13
N SER A 125 19.49 7.37 2.23
CA SER A 125 18.58 8.43 1.75
C SER A 125 17.89 9.00 2.98
N THR A 126 17.95 10.31 3.19
CA THR A 126 17.26 10.95 4.32
C THR A 126 15.76 10.97 4.01
N THR A 127 15.11 9.81 4.11
CA THR A 127 13.67 9.71 4.27
C THR A 127 13.39 10.13 5.71
N VAL A 128 13.24 11.44 5.92
CA VAL A 128 12.60 11.91 7.16
C VAL A 128 11.28 11.14 7.25
N PRO A 129 11.03 10.35 8.32
CA PRO A 129 9.77 9.64 8.45
C PRO A 129 8.65 10.69 8.31
N PRO A 130 7.56 10.38 7.58
CA PRO A 130 6.50 11.36 7.33
C PRO A 130 6.08 11.96 8.66
N ILE A 131 6.25 13.28 8.77
CA ILE A 131 6.01 14.01 10.01
C ILE A 131 4.53 13.87 10.33
N GLN A 132 4.21 13.08 11.34
CA GLN A 132 2.83 12.91 11.78
C GLN A 132 2.43 14.13 12.61
N ASP A 133 1.54 14.95 12.06
CA ASP A 133 0.98 16.09 12.78
C ASP A 133 -0.08 15.63 13.80
N GLN A 134 0.14 15.92 15.08
CA GLN A 134 -0.81 15.67 16.18
C GLN A 134 -1.47 16.97 16.70
N THR A 135 -1.18 18.12 16.09
CA THR A 135 -1.60 19.43 16.59
C THR A 135 -3.01 19.82 16.15
N GLY A 136 -3.58 19.13 15.14
CA GLY A 136 -4.91 19.41 14.61
C GLY A 136 -5.06 20.84 14.06
N THR A 137 -3.95 21.46 13.65
CA THR A 137 -3.92 22.87 13.22
C THR A 137 -4.80 23.12 12.00
N ASP A 138 -4.83 22.17 11.06
CA ASP A 138 -5.67 22.23 9.86
C ASP A 138 -7.17 22.25 10.19
N LEU A 139 -7.62 21.42 11.14
CA LEU A 139 -9.01 21.43 11.60
C LEU A 139 -9.38 22.75 12.25
N VAL A 140 -8.49 23.32 13.06
CA VAL A 140 -8.73 24.64 13.69
C VAL A 140 -8.77 25.75 12.64
N ALA A 141 -7.90 25.71 11.63
CA ALA A 141 -7.91 26.66 10.52
C ALA A 141 -9.19 26.55 9.68
N LEU A 142 -9.64 25.33 9.39
CA LEU A 142 -10.90 25.06 8.70
C LEU A 142 -12.09 25.62 9.49
N ARG A 143 -12.20 25.30 10.79
CA ARG A 143 -13.26 25.80 11.67
C ARG A 143 -13.33 27.33 11.69
N ARG A 144 -12.18 28.00 11.83
CA ARG A 144 -12.09 29.46 11.77
C ARG A 144 -12.60 29.98 10.44
N THR A 145 -12.18 29.38 9.34
CA THR A 145 -12.55 29.82 7.99
C THR A 145 -14.05 29.67 7.74
N ILE A 146 -14.64 28.55 8.16
CA ILE A 146 -16.10 28.30 8.07
C ILE A 146 -16.87 29.32 8.92
N TYR A 147 -16.46 29.52 10.17
CA TYR A 147 -17.09 30.48 11.08
C TYR A 147 -17.07 31.90 10.50
N LEU A 148 -15.91 32.36 10.03
CA LEU A 148 -15.75 33.67 9.39
C LEU A 148 -16.60 33.79 8.13
N ALA A 149 -16.69 32.74 7.31
CA ALA A 149 -17.53 32.74 6.11
C ALA A 149 -19.02 32.86 6.47
N ILE A 150 -19.49 32.17 7.52
CA ILE A 150 -20.89 32.22 7.97
C ILE A 150 -21.22 33.59 8.59
N MET A 151 -20.36 34.12 9.45
CA MET A 151 -20.60 35.38 10.19
C MET A 151 -20.40 36.63 9.35
N SER A 152 -19.55 36.58 8.32
CA SER A 152 -19.33 37.71 7.38
C SER A 152 -20.35 37.76 6.24
N SER A 153 -21.28 36.81 6.18
CA SER A 153 -22.30 36.75 5.13
C SER A 153 -23.61 37.33 5.64
N ILE A 154 -24.33 38.04 4.76
CA ILE A 154 -25.63 38.62 5.11
C ILE A 154 -26.78 37.64 4.84
N ASP A 155 -26.68 36.88 3.75
CA ASP A 155 -27.69 35.95 3.29
C ASP A 155 -27.14 34.52 3.22
N PHE A 156 -28.01 33.53 3.47
CA PHE A 156 -27.64 32.11 3.43
C PHE A 156 -27.16 31.68 2.02
N GLU A 157 -27.64 32.37 0.99
CA GLU A 157 -27.23 32.16 -0.39
C GLU A 157 -25.75 32.54 -0.60
N GLU A 158 -25.33 33.66 -0.03
CA GLU A 158 -23.96 34.16 -0.08
C GLU A 158 -23.02 33.24 0.72
N ALA A 159 -23.44 32.87 1.94
CA ALA A 159 -22.70 31.95 2.80
C ALA A 159 -22.50 30.59 2.13
N GLY A 160 -23.56 30.01 1.55
CA GLY A 160 -23.47 28.75 0.81
C GLY A 160 -22.48 28.83 -0.34
N HIS A 161 -22.50 29.92 -1.12
CA HIS A 161 -21.56 30.10 -2.24
C HIS A 161 -20.11 30.28 -1.78
N LYS A 162 -19.85 31.02 -0.69
CA LYS A 162 -18.50 31.15 -0.10
C LYS A 162 -17.98 29.80 0.40
N LEU A 163 -18.82 29.04 1.11
CA LEU A 163 -18.50 27.72 1.62
C LEU A 163 -18.25 26.68 0.51
N MET A 164 -18.94 26.78 -0.62
CA MET A 164 -18.65 25.93 -1.79
C MET A 164 -17.31 26.24 -2.46
N LYS A 165 -16.85 27.50 -2.40
CA LYS A 165 -15.52 27.89 -2.95
C LYS A 165 -14.35 27.38 -2.12
N LEU A 166 -14.58 27.03 -0.86
CA LEU A 166 -13.58 26.48 0.06
C LEU A 166 -13.15 25.04 -0.28
N ARG A 167 -13.75 24.41 -1.32
CA ARG A 167 -13.35 23.10 -1.87
C ARG A 167 -13.08 22.05 -0.80
N ILE A 168 -14.13 21.74 -0.05
CA ILE A 168 -14.10 20.72 0.99
C ILE A 168 -14.29 19.35 0.33
N GLU A 169 -13.19 18.75 -0.11
CA GLU A 169 -13.19 17.47 -0.83
C GLU A 169 -13.20 16.24 0.10
N SER A 170 -12.65 16.33 1.31
CA SER A 170 -12.59 15.20 2.23
C SER A 170 -13.96 14.95 2.93
N PRO A 171 -14.37 13.68 3.14
CA PRO A 171 -15.61 13.38 3.86
C PRO A 171 -15.61 13.85 5.33
N GLU A 172 -14.44 13.90 5.95
CA GLU A 172 -14.24 14.35 7.32
C GLU A 172 -14.48 15.85 7.48
N ASP A 173 -13.95 16.66 6.57
CA ASP A 173 -14.16 18.11 6.59
C ASP A 173 -15.62 18.48 6.24
N GLN A 174 -16.30 17.67 5.42
CA GLN A 174 -17.74 17.85 5.13
C GLN A 174 -18.59 17.64 6.39
N ARG A 175 -18.22 16.67 7.23
CA ARG A 175 -18.87 16.45 8.53
C ARG A 175 -18.60 17.62 9.46
N GLU A 176 -17.36 18.09 9.52
CA GLU A 176 -16.97 19.23 10.35
C GLU A 176 -17.71 20.51 9.93
N LEU A 177 -17.96 20.71 8.63
CA LEU A 177 -18.81 21.80 8.14
C LEU A 177 -20.23 21.74 8.72
N CYS A 178 -20.87 20.56 8.68
CA CYS A 178 -22.21 20.40 9.25
C CYS A 178 -22.23 20.65 10.76
N VAL A 179 -21.22 20.14 11.48
CA VAL A 179 -21.05 20.39 12.91
C VAL A 179 -20.91 21.89 13.19
N MET A 180 -20.05 22.59 12.45
CA MET A 180 -19.84 24.02 12.59
C MET A 180 -21.11 24.84 12.32
N ILE A 181 -21.93 24.48 11.32
CA ILE A 181 -23.22 25.15 11.07
C ILE A 181 -24.16 25.02 12.27
N ILE A 182 -24.21 23.83 12.89
CA ILE A 182 -25.04 23.56 14.08
C ILE A 182 -24.49 24.29 15.31
N GLU A 183 -23.17 24.28 15.51
CA GLU A 183 -22.52 24.99 16.62
C GLU A 183 -22.69 26.50 16.52
N CYS A 184 -22.59 27.08 15.32
CA CYS A 184 -22.89 28.49 15.11
C CYS A 184 -24.36 28.80 15.43
N CYS A 185 -25.28 27.92 15.03
CA CYS A 185 -26.70 28.08 15.32
C CYS A 185 -27.02 27.97 16.82
N SER A 186 -26.30 27.13 17.58
CA SER A 186 -26.57 26.92 19.00
C SER A 186 -26.00 28.03 19.90
N GLN A 187 -24.97 28.75 19.42
CA GLN A 187 -24.40 29.90 20.11
C GLN A 187 -25.26 31.17 20.01
N GLU A 188 -26.19 31.21 19.05
CA GLU A 188 -27.12 32.32 18.91
C GLU A 188 -28.16 32.35 20.04
N ARG A 189 -28.50 33.57 20.50
CA ARG A 189 -29.49 33.75 21.57
C ARG A 189 -30.90 33.30 21.19
N SER A 190 -31.18 33.24 19.90
CA SER A 190 -32.47 32.82 19.36
C SER A 190 -32.26 32.18 18.00
N TYR A 191 -33.11 31.23 17.65
CA TYR A 191 -33.02 30.55 16.37
C TYR A 191 -33.20 31.53 15.21
N LEU A 192 -32.21 31.57 14.32
CA LEU A 192 -32.28 32.29 13.07
C LEU A 192 -32.61 31.32 11.93
N ARG A 193 -33.69 31.63 11.18
CA ARG A 193 -34.10 30.85 9.99
C ARG A 193 -32.97 30.70 8.95
N TYR A 194 -32.02 31.63 8.96
CA TYR A 194 -30.79 31.59 8.17
C TYR A 194 -30.06 30.24 8.23
N PHE A 195 -29.83 29.67 9.41
CA PHE A 195 -29.09 28.41 9.55
C PHE A 195 -29.86 27.21 9.00
N GLY A 196 -31.20 27.21 9.12
CA GLY A 196 -32.04 26.16 8.54
C GLY A 196 -32.03 26.18 7.01
N LEU A 197 -32.12 27.37 6.41
CA LEU A 197 -32.05 27.53 4.95
C LEU A 197 -30.65 27.20 4.41
N LEU A 198 -29.60 27.58 5.13
CA LEU A 198 -28.22 27.23 4.77
C LEU A 198 -28.02 25.71 4.79
N ALA A 199 -28.44 25.03 5.86
CA ALA A 199 -28.34 23.57 5.98
C ALA A 199 -29.16 22.84 4.92
N GLN A 200 -30.41 23.25 4.69
CA GLN A 200 -31.27 22.68 3.65
C GLN A 200 -30.57 22.73 2.27
N ARG A 201 -29.95 23.86 1.94
CA ARG A 201 -29.26 24.01 0.67
C ARG A 201 -28.11 23.03 0.50
N PHE A 202 -27.34 22.75 1.56
CA PHE A 202 -26.29 21.73 1.51
C PHE A 202 -26.85 20.32 1.32
N CYS A 203 -27.93 19.98 2.03
CA CYS A 203 -28.62 18.70 1.88
C CYS A 203 -29.16 18.49 0.46
N GLU A 204 -29.66 19.55 -0.20
CA GLU A 204 -30.15 19.48 -1.58
C GLU A 204 -29.03 19.38 -2.63
N LEU A 205 -27.82 19.86 -2.31
CA LEU A 205 -26.71 19.93 -3.25
C LEU A 205 -25.99 18.58 -3.44
N ARG A 206 -25.70 17.87 -2.34
CA ARG A 206 -25.05 16.56 -2.38
C ARG A 206 -25.62 15.66 -1.30
N LYS A 207 -25.83 14.39 -1.65
CA LYS A 207 -26.26 13.33 -0.71
C LYS A 207 -25.30 13.10 0.46
N SER A 208 -24.06 13.57 0.36
CA SER A 208 -23.07 13.45 1.45
C SER A 208 -23.36 14.36 2.64
N TYR A 209 -24.15 15.43 2.46
CA TYR A 209 -24.54 16.37 3.51
C TYR A 209 -25.93 16.07 4.11
N GLN A 210 -26.63 15.04 3.60
CA GLN A 210 -27.94 14.60 4.10
C GLN A 210 -27.77 13.55 5.19
#